data_AF-A0A1R1C5Z5-F1
#
_entry.id   AF-A0A1R1C5Z5-F1
#
_cell.length_a   1.000
_cell.length_b   1.000
_cell.length_c   1.000
_cell.angle_alpha   90.00
_cell.angle_beta   90.00
_cell.angle_gamma   90.00
#
_symmetry.space_group_name_H-M   'P 1'
#
loop_
_entity.id
_entity.type
_entity.pdbx_description
1 polymer ?
#
loop_
_entity_poly.entity_id
_entity_poly.type
_entity_poly.pdbx_seq_one_letter_code
_entity_poly.pdbx_strand_id
1 'polypeptide(L)'
;MWIFNEDFLQNKTWNELFNLIESTEGKVIGDLKLFELVYFTDLDNGFVGNGIYIVKDEKSIRYIGKASSRPFIERLGGHLDLRKIGGFNNLLKNIVKKDFKKEESDQSIAEAGRVLMNYKLILICMEGKKDNSYQFETLENILIDKYRDENLLNRKYRLKKTYNKNGKIADTIYRRVEEVASIT
;
A
#
# COMPACT_ATOMS: atom_id res chain seq x y z
N MET A 1 15.26 -1.64 -8.72
CA MET A 1 14.56 -2.69 -7.97
C MET A 1 13.27 -2.10 -7.42
N TRP A 2 12.11 -2.72 -7.64
CA TRP A 2 10.79 -2.19 -7.24
C TRP A 2 10.11 -3.02 -6.14
N ILE A 3 10.84 -4.00 -5.61
CA ILE A 3 10.42 -4.93 -4.56
C ILE A 3 11.50 -4.93 -3.47
N PHE A 4 11.09 -4.82 -2.23
CA PHE A 4 11.98 -4.88 -1.05
C PHE A 4 11.54 -6.03 -0.15
N ASN A 5 12.49 -6.75 0.46
CA ASN A 5 12.17 -7.74 1.50
C ASN A 5 12.29 -7.11 2.91
N GLU A 6 11.61 -7.67 3.89
CA GLU A 6 11.63 -7.23 5.29
C GLU A 6 13.05 -7.23 5.89
N ASP A 7 13.88 -8.20 5.52
CA ASP A 7 15.29 -8.23 5.96
C ASP A 7 16.07 -6.99 5.51
N PHE A 8 15.69 -6.41 4.35
CA PHE A 8 16.27 -5.15 3.87
C PHE A 8 15.82 -3.94 4.71
N LEU A 9 14.71 -4.07 5.44
CA LEU A 9 14.13 -3.02 6.28
C LEU A 9 14.58 -3.10 7.74
N GLN A 10 14.97 -4.26 8.24
CA GLN A 10 15.34 -4.47 9.65
C GLN A 10 16.47 -3.56 10.16
N ASN A 11 17.31 -3.05 9.25
CA ASN A 11 18.44 -2.16 9.56
C ASN A 11 18.26 -0.72 9.05
N LYS A 12 17.04 -0.32 8.67
CA LYS A 12 16.75 1.04 8.17
C LYS A 12 15.97 1.86 9.18
N THR A 13 16.33 3.13 9.29
CA THR A 13 15.52 4.16 9.91
C THR A 13 14.28 4.48 9.04
N TRP A 14 13.29 5.13 9.64
CA TRP A 14 12.11 5.60 8.90
C TRP A 14 12.46 6.55 7.75
N ASN A 15 13.41 7.46 7.96
CA ASN A 15 13.85 8.39 6.92
C ASN A 15 14.51 7.66 5.74
N GLU A 16 15.31 6.63 6.02
CA GLU A 16 15.89 5.79 4.96
C GLU A 16 14.83 5.02 4.19
N LEU A 17 13.78 4.53 4.86
CA LEU A 17 12.64 3.90 4.19
C LEU A 17 11.89 4.91 3.30
N PHE A 18 11.61 6.12 3.80
CA PHE A 18 10.90 7.14 3.00
C PHE A 18 11.72 7.56 1.79
N ASN A 19 13.02 7.83 1.98
CA ASN A 19 13.93 8.17 0.89
C ASN A 19 14.01 7.03 -0.15
N LEU A 20 14.02 5.78 0.31
CA LEU A 20 13.99 4.63 -0.56
C LEU A 20 12.69 4.59 -1.38
N ILE A 21 11.52 4.74 -0.75
CA ILE A 21 10.23 4.72 -1.45
C ILE A 21 10.16 5.86 -2.48
N GLU A 22 10.60 7.06 -2.12
CA GLU A 22 10.56 8.24 -2.98
C GLU A 22 11.51 8.11 -4.18
N SER A 23 12.72 7.60 -3.96
CA SER A 23 13.70 7.35 -5.02
C SER A 23 13.40 6.12 -5.88
N THR A 24 12.50 5.24 -5.43
CA THR A 24 12.10 4.05 -6.19
C THR A 24 11.13 4.45 -7.30
N GLU A 25 11.48 4.13 -8.54
CA GLU A 25 10.63 4.37 -9.69
C GLU A 25 9.33 3.56 -9.62
N GLY A 26 9.45 2.27 -9.28
CA GLY A 26 8.36 1.30 -9.33
C GLY A 26 8.24 0.63 -10.70
N LYS A 27 7.27 -0.28 -10.83
CA LYS A 27 6.95 -0.95 -12.09
C LYS A 27 5.57 -0.54 -12.59
N VAL A 28 5.44 -0.22 -13.87
CA VAL A 28 4.17 0.15 -14.49
C VAL A 28 3.16 -0.98 -14.34
N ILE A 29 1.96 -0.66 -13.85
CA ILE A 29 0.92 -1.66 -13.53
C ILE A 29 0.47 -2.43 -14.77
N GLY A 30 0.31 -1.74 -15.91
CA GLY A 30 -0.05 -2.38 -17.18
C GLY A 30 0.97 -3.40 -17.69
N ASP A 31 2.23 -3.29 -17.24
CA ASP A 31 3.34 -4.17 -17.64
C ASP A 31 3.61 -5.29 -16.62
N LEU A 32 2.78 -5.41 -15.58
CA LEU A 32 2.91 -6.46 -14.57
C LEU A 32 2.54 -7.81 -15.16
N LYS A 33 3.47 -8.76 -15.10
CA LYS A 33 3.20 -10.15 -15.43
C LYS A 33 2.75 -10.89 -14.18
N LEU A 34 1.76 -11.76 -14.34
CA LEU A 34 1.15 -12.49 -13.21
C LEU A 34 2.17 -13.35 -12.44
N PHE A 35 3.21 -13.87 -13.10
CA PHE A 35 4.23 -14.65 -12.41
C PHE A 35 5.18 -13.79 -11.59
N GLU A 36 5.36 -12.50 -11.95
CA GLU A 36 6.14 -11.57 -11.13
C GLU A 36 5.42 -11.47 -9.78
N LEU A 37 4.12 -11.13 -9.80
CA LEU A 37 3.02 -11.58 -8.91
C LEU A 37 3.17 -12.65 -7.81
N VAL A 38 3.98 -13.67 -8.09
CA VAL A 38 4.03 -14.93 -7.35
C VAL A 38 5.47 -15.27 -6.99
N TYR A 39 6.42 -15.02 -7.90
CA TYR A 39 7.82 -15.41 -7.80
C TYR A 39 8.74 -14.18 -7.77
N PHE A 40 8.53 -13.31 -6.77
CA PHE A 40 9.16 -12.00 -6.71
C PHE A 40 10.64 -11.99 -6.28
N THR A 41 11.18 -13.15 -5.90
CA THR A 41 12.50 -13.26 -5.26
C THR A 41 13.08 -14.64 -5.54
N ASP A 42 14.41 -14.74 -5.48
CA ASP A 42 15.20 -15.98 -5.27
C ASP A 42 14.87 -16.67 -3.93
N LEU A 43 13.62 -16.64 -3.49
CA LEU A 43 13.11 -17.48 -2.43
C LEU A 43 12.85 -18.84 -3.07
N ASP A 44 13.85 -19.71 -2.98
CA ASP A 44 13.76 -21.17 -3.19
C ASP A 44 12.61 -21.85 -2.37
N ASN A 45 11.84 -21.07 -1.60
CA ASN A 45 10.84 -21.51 -0.64
C ASN A 45 9.39 -21.29 -1.09
N GLY A 46 9.13 -20.87 -2.34
CA GLY A 46 7.76 -20.86 -2.91
C GLY A 46 6.77 -19.94 -2.18
N PHE A 47 7.25 -18.86 -1.55
CA PHE A 47 6.41 -17.99 -0.73
C PHE A 47 5.58 -17.04 -1.60
N VAL A 48 4.26 -17.05 -1.40
CA VAL A 48 3.35 -16.12 -2.08
C VAL A 48 3.46 -14.76 -1.40
N GLY A 49 3.87 -13.72 -2.14
CA GLY A 49 4.22 -12.41 -1.56
C GLY A 49 3.07 -11.73 -0.82
N ASN A 50 3.30 -11.43 0.46
CA ASN A 50 2.44 -10.59 1.31
C ASN A 50 3.23 -9.34 1.75
N GLY A 51 2.53 -8.31 2.25
CA GLY A 51 3.16 -7.10 2.75
C GLY A 51 2.44 -5.82 2.32
N ILE A 52 3.20 -4.77 1.99
CA ILE A 52 2.67 -3.46 1.59
C ILE A 52 2.89 -3.24 0.09
N TYR A 53 1.89 -2.65 -0.58
CA TYR A 53 2.02 -2.15 -1.93
C TYR A 53 1.71 -0.66 -1.97
N ILE A 54 2.51 0.05 -2.75
CA ILE A 54 2.42 1.50 -2.93
C ILE A 54 2.19 1.74 -4.42
N VAL A 55 1.14 2.48 -4.73
CA VAL A 55 0.80 2.93 -6.08
C VAL A 55 1.12 4.41 -6.16
N LYS A 56 1.90 4.81 -7.16
CA LYS A 56 2.26 6.21 -7.44
C LYS A 56 2.01 6.53 -8.90
N ASP A 57 1.69 7.78 -9.19
CA ASP A 57 1.78 8.33 -10.53
C ASP A 57 3.13 9.04 -10.69
N GLU A 58 3.30 9.81 -11.76
CA GLU A 58 4.54 10.57 -12.02
C GLU A 58 4.79 11.69 -11.00
N LYS A 59 3.79 12.10 -10.22
CA LYS A 59 3.87 13.26 -9.32
C LYS A 59 3.91 12.86 -7.86
N SER A 60 3.14 11.87 -7.44
CA SER A 60 2.97 11.54 -6.02
C SER A 60 2.52 10.11 -5.77
N ILE A 61 2.61 9.71 -4.51
CA ILE A 61 2.01 8.47 -4.02
C ILE A 61 0.49 8.64 -4.01
N ARG A 62 -0.19 7.76 -4.74
CA ARG A 62 -1.64 7.80 -4.94
C ARG A 62 -2.37 6.83 -4.05
N TYR A 63 -1.78 5.71 -3.69
CA TYR A 63 -2.44 4.73 -2.84
C TYR A 63 -1.42 3.87 -2.10
N ILE A 64 -1.72 3.54 -0.85
CA ILE A 64 -0.95 2.59 -0.05
C ILE A 64 -1.92 1.52 0.42
N GLY A 65 -1.59 0.25 0.25
CA GLY A 65 -2.42 -0.82 0.76
C GLY A 65 -1.63 -1.99 1.27
N LYS A 66 -2.28 -2.80 2.09
CA LYS A 66 -1.73 -4.07 2.58
C LYS A 66 -2.34 -5.31 1.93
N ALA A 67 -1.49 -6.32 1.78
CA ALA A 67 -1.78 -7.69 1.42
C ALA A 67 -1.43 -8.58 2.62
N SER A 68 -2.32 -8.63 3.62
CA SER A 68 -2.08 -9.32 4.89
C SER A 68 -2.66 -10.73 4.94
N SER A 69 -3.97 -10.87 4.69
CA SER A 69 -4.69 -12.15 4.70
C SER A 69 -4.75 -12.82 3.33
N ARG A 70 -4.41 -12.07 2.27
CA ARG A 70 -4.38 -12.51 0.89
C ARG A 70 -3.10 -11.98 0.25
N PRO A 71 -2.46 -12.76 -0.64
CA PRO A 71 -1.23 -12.34 -1.30
C PRO A 71 -1.45 -11.17 -2.26
N PHE A 72 -0.35 -10.53 -2.68
CA PHE A 72 -0.37 -9.41 -3.61
C PHE A 72 -1.17 -9.72 -4.88
N ILE A 73 -0.99 -10.90 -5.48
CA ILE A 73 -1.71 -11.32 -6.69
C ILE A 73 -3.24 -11.22 -6.52
N GLU A 74 -3.79 -11.73 -5.42
CA GLU A 74 -5.23 -11.66 -5.15
C GLU A 74 -5.68 -10.24 -4.81
N ARG A 75 -4.88 -9.52 -4.01
CA ARG A 75 -5.24 -8.19 -3.51
C ARG A 75 -5.20 -7.13 -4.62
N LEU A 76 -4.15 -7.15 -5.44
CA LEU A 76 -3.98 -6.27 -6.59
C LEU A 76 -4.98 -6.62 -7.68
N GLY A 77 -5.19 -7.91 -7.97
CA GLY A 77 -6.24 -8.34 -8.91
C GLY A 77 -7.63 -7.83 -8.51
N GLY A 78 -7.95 -7.81 -7.21
CA GLY A 78 -9.19 -7.25 -6.70
C GLY A 78 -9.36 -5.73 -6.94
N HIS A 79 -8.26 -4.97 -6.98
CA HIS A 79 -8.33 -3.54 -7.34
C HIS A 79 -8.65 -3.32 -8.81
N LEU A 80 -8.38 -4.31 -9.67
CA LEU A 80 -8.61 -4.26 -11.12
C LEU A 80 -10.00 -4.77 -11.53
N ASP A 81 -10.92 -5.03 -10.59
CA ASP A 81 -12.30 -5.36 -10.92
C ASP A 81 -13.01 -4.14 -11.52
N LEU A 82 -13.28 -4.19 -12.82
CA LEU A 82 -13.82 -3.07 -13.59
C LEU A 82 -15.33 -2.87 -13.40
N ARG A 83 -16.01 -3.73 -12.62
CA ARG A 83 -17.45 -3.59 -12.34
C ARG A 83 -17.67 -2.60 -11.21
N LYS A 84 -18.66 -1.71 -11.33
CA LYS A 84 -19.10 -0.80 -10.26
C LYS A 84 -19.37 -1.54 -8.94
N ILE A 85 -19.98 -2.71 -9.04
CA ILE A 85 -20.32 -3.55 -7.87
C ILE A 85 -19.13 -4.35 -7.32
N GLY A 86 -17.93 -4.21 -7.89
CA GLY A 86 -16.71 -4.85 -7.41
C GLY A 86 -16.42 -4.51 -5.95
N GLY A 87 -16.16 -5.54 -5.14
CA GLY A 87 -15.96 -5.38 -3.68
C GLY A 87 -14.60 -4.79 -3.29
N PHE A 88 -13.58 -4.95 -4.14
CA PHE A 88 -12.19 -4.58 -3.83
C PHE A 88 -11.64 -3.44 -4.69
N ASN A 89 -12.39 -2.91 -5.65
CA ASN A 89 -11.95 -1.82 -6.55
C ASN A 89 -12.05 -0.42 -5.95
N ASN A 90 -11.84 -0.27 -4.64
CA ASN A 90 -11.91 1.04 -3.99
C ASN A 90 -10.89 2.02 -4.57
N LEU A 91 -9.72 1.56 -5.04
CA LEU A 91 -8.77 2.41 -5.74
C LEU A 91 -9.39 3.05 -6.99
N LEU A 92 -10.01 2.25 -7.87
CA LEU A 92 -10.69 2.76 -9.07
C LEU A 92 -11.83 3.71 -8.72
N LYS A 93 -12.66 3.35 -7.74
CA LYS A 93 -13.75 4.21 -7.25
C LYS A 93 -13.23 5.56 -6.77
N ASN A 94 -12.07 5.58 -6.11
CA ASN A 94 -11.47 6.81 -5.61
C ASN A 94 -10.84 7.64 -6.74
N ILE A 95 -10.27 7.02 -7.77
CA ILE A 95 -9.86 7.72 -9.01
C ILE A 95 -11.09 8.40 -9.64
N VAL A 96 -12.19 7.67 -9.83
CA VAL A 96 -13.44 8.22 -10.41
C VAL A 96 -13.95 9.42 -9.61
N LYS A 97 -14.00 9.30 -8.28
CA LYS A 97 -14.54 10.35 -7.41
C LYS A 97 -13.63 11.54 -7.24
N LYS A 98 -12.34 11.33 -7.00
CA LYS A 98 -11.40 12.41 -6.65
C LYS A 98 -10.79 13.05 -7.89
N ASP A 99 -10.37 12.23 -8.85
CA ASP A 99 -9.61 12.71 -10.01
C ASP A 99 -10.56 13.13 -11.12
N PHE A 100 -11.53 12.26 -11.46
CA PHE A 100 -12.46 12.55 -12.55
C PHE A 100 -13.66 13.39 -12.11
N LYS A 101 -13.99 13.39 -10.80
CA LYS A 101 -15.19 14.02 -10.24
C LYS A 101 -16.48 13.58 -10.95
N LYS A 102 -16.55 12.28 -11.28
CA LYS A 102 -17.68 11.64 -11.98
C LYS A 102 -18.48 10.73 -11.04
N GLU A 103 -19.70 10.41 -11.46
CA GLU A 103 -20.50 9.35 -10.86
C GLU A 103 -19.88 7.96 -11.08
N GLU A 104 -20.09 7.06 -10.12
CA GLU A 104 -19.65 5.67 -10.25
C GLU A 104 -20.57 4.90 -11.20
N SER A 105 -20.03 4.47 -12.34
CA SER A 105 -20.65 3.61 -13.34
C SER A 105 -19.61 2.61 -13.84
N ASP A 106 -20.03 1.51 -14.47
CA ASP A 106 -19.06 0.55 -15.05
C ASP A 106 -18.15 1.23 -16.07
N GLN A 107 -18.67 2.22 -16.82
CA GLN A 107 -17.90 3.00 -17.78
C GLN A 107 -16.84 3.88 -17.10
N SER A 108 -17.20 4.62 -16.04
CA SER A 108 -16.23 5.48 -15.35
C SER A 108 -15.19 4.66 -14.58
N ILE A 109 -15.56 3.50 -14.05
CA ILE A 109 -14.62 2.55 -13.42
C ILE A 109 -13.67 1.95 -14.46
N ALA A 110 -14.15 1.57 -15.65
CA ALA A 110 -13.29 1.10 -16.73
C ALA A 110 -12.31 2.18 -17.22
N GLU A 111 -12.76 3.44 -17.29
CA GLU A 111 -11.89 4.60 -17.59
C GLU A 111 -10.80 4.77 -16.53
N ALA A 112 -11.15 4.67 -15.24
CA ALA A 112 -10.19 4.72 -14.14
C ALA A 112 -9.20 3.56 -14.20
N GLY A 113 -9.66 2.36 -14.60
CA GLY A 113 -8.80 1.20 -14.82
C GLY A 113 -7.73 1.47 -15.87
N ARG A 114 -8.08 2.10 -17.00
CA ARG A 114 -7.11 2.49 -18.03
C ARG A 114 -6.07 3.48 -17.53
N VAL A 115 -6.47 4.45 -16.69
CA VAL A 115 -5.52 5.38 -16.08
C VAL A 115 -4.59 4.67 -15.09
N LEU A 116 -5.16 3.78 -14.25
CA LEU A 116 -4.38 3.00 -13.28
C LEU A 116 -3.30 2.13 -13.97
N MET A 117 -3.53 1.65 -15.20
CA MET A 117 -2.51 0.88 -15.94
C MET A 117 -1.21 1.66 -16.16
N ASN A 118 -1.25 3.00 -16.18
CA ASN A 118 -0.07 3.84 -16.34
C ASN A 118 0.60 4.21 -15.01
N TYR A 119 0.00 3.84 -13.88
CA TYR A 119 0.60 4.08 -12.56
C TYR A 119 1.71 3.06 -12.30
N LYS A 120 2.61 3.40 -11.37
CA LYS A 120 3.72 2.56 -10.96
C LYS A 120 3.42 1.92 -9.61
N LEU A 121 3.89 0.69 -9.45
CA LEU A 121 3.74 -0.15 -8.27
C LEU A 121 5.11 -0.38 -7.61
N ILE A 122 5.15 -0.22 -6.30
CA ILE A 122 6.27 -0.63 -5.44
C ILE A 122 5.73 -1.66 -4.46
N LEU A 123 6.48 -2.74 -4.25
CA LEU A 123 6.14 -3.78 -3.28
C LEU A 123 7.16 -3.79 -2.15
N ILE A 124 6.66 -3.89 -0.93
CA ILE A 124 7.43 -4.20 0.27
C ILE A 124 6.94 -5.56 0.72
N CYS A 125 7.67 -6.59 0.32
CA CYS A 125 7.43 -7.97 0.72
C CYS A 125 7.85 -8.16 2.17
N MET A 126 7.01 -8.86 2.92
CA MET A 126 7.23 -9.15 4.33
C MET A 126 6.77 -10.57 4.62
N GLU A 127 7.44 -11.24 5.55
CA GLU A 127 7.08 -12.62 5.87
C GLU A 127 5.74 -12.67 6.60
N GLY A 128 4.75 -13.25 5.94
CA GLY A 128 3.42 -13.48 6.50
C GLY A 128 3.41 -14.64 7.49
N LYS A 129 3.94 -14.47 8.70
CA LYS A 129 3.55 -15.34 9.82
C LYS A 129 2.11 -15.01 10.20
N LYS A 130 1.29 -16.01 10.55
CA LYS A 130 -0.15 -15.86 10.87
C LYS A 130 -0.44 -14.72 11.88
N ASP A 131 0.52 -14.36 12.72
CA ASP A 131 0.41 -13.33 13.76
C ASP A 131 0.92 -11.93 13.37
N ASN A 132 1.47 -11.73 12.16
CA ASN A 132 2.09 -10.45 11.74
C ASN A 132 1.10 -9.42 11.15
N SER A 133 -0.22 -9.67 11.23
CA SER A 133 -1.23 -8.77 10.67
C SER A 133 -1.15 -7.35 11.27
N TYR A 134 -0.72 -7.26 12.53
CA TYR A 134 -0.47 -5.99 13.22
C TYR A 134 0.69 -5.20 12.59
N GLN A 135 1.78 -5.85 12.19
CA GLN A 135 2.94 -5.19 11.59
C GLN A 135 2.58 -4.56 10.23
N PHE A 136 1.83 -5.29 9.39
CA PHE A 136 1.33 -4.76 8.13
C PHE A 136 0.42 -3.55 8.36
N GLU A 137 -0.44 -3.60 9.37
CA GLU A 137 -1.32 -2.48 9.70
C GLU A 137 -0.55 -1.26 10.22
N THR A 138 0.43 -1.48 11.09
CA THR A 138 1.30 -0.41 11.60
C THR A 138 2.06 0.26 10.46
N LEU A 139 2.69 -0.52 9.58
CA LEU A 139 3.45 0.02 8.46
C LEU A 139 2.54 0.76 7.45
N GLU A 140 1.39 0.17 7.09
CA GLU A 140 0.38 0.82 6.25
C GLU A 140 -0.03 2.19 6.84
N ASN A 141 -0.32 2.24 8.14
CA ASN A 141 -0.74 3.47 8.80
C ASN A 141 0.37 4.53 8.84
N ILE A 142 1.61 4.16 9.14
CA ILE A 142 2.76 5.08 9.16
C ILE A 142 2.97 5.70 7.78
N LEU A 143 2.94 4.86 6.73
CA LEU A 143 3.11 5.33 5.35
C LEU A 143 1.94 6.23 4.92
N ILE A 144 0.69 5.85 5.24
CA ILE A 144 -0.48 6.67 4.96
C ILE A 144 -0.37 8.03 5.65
N ASP A 145 0.14 8.08 6.88
CA ASP A 145 0.30 9.32 7.63
C ASP A 145 1.40 10.20 7.04
N LYS A 146 2.57 9.62 6.74
CA LYS A 146 3.69 10.30 6.09
C LYS A 146 3.31 10.95 4.75
N TYR A 147 2.53 10.23 3.95
CA TYR A 147 2.11 10.67 2.60
C TYR A 147 0.67 11.19 2.57
N ARG A 148 0.12 11.59 3.72
CA ARG A 148 -1.23 12.13 3.80
C ARG A 148 -1.27 13.50 3.14
N ASP A 149 -1.71 13.54 1.90
CA ASP A 149 -2.01 14.77 1.17
C ASP A 149 -3.40 14.69 0.51
N GLU A 150 -3.73 15.70 -0.29
CA GLU A 150 -4.97 15.76 -1.05
C GLU A 150 -5.05 14.72 -2.20
N ASN A 151 -3.89 14.25 -2.68
CA ASN A 151 -3.75 13.33 -3.80
C ASN A 151 -3.90 11.86 -3.36
N LEU A 152 -3.67 11.56 -2.09
CA LEU A 152 -3.76 10.20 -1.57
C LEU A 152 -5.21 9.67 -1.65
N LEU A 153 -5.38 8.61 -2.44
CA LEU A 153 -6.66 7.95 -2.73
C LEU A 153 -7.07 6.94 -1.66
N ASN A 154 -6.30 6.75 -0.60
CA ASN A 154 -6.78 6.01 0.57
C ASN A 154 -8.06 6.68 1.11
N ARG A 155 -9.03 5.88 1.55
CA ARG A 155 -10.17 6.45 2.30
C ARG A 155 -9.60 7.18 3.51
N LYS A 156 -10.26 8.26 3.96
CA LYS A 156 -9.97 8.90 5.25
C LYS A 156 -10.02 7.80 6.31
N TYR A 157 -8.85 7.30 6.73
CA TYR A 157 -8.78 6.38 7.85
C TYR A 157 -9.29 7.16 9.05
N ARG A 158 -10.44 6.75 9.56
CA ARG A 158 -10.74 6.97 10.98
C ARG A 158 -9.66 6.16 11.67
N LEU A 159 -8.64 6.81 12.25
CA LEU A 159 -7.69 6.14 13.12
C LEU A 159 -8.54 5.39 14.16
N LYS A 160 -8.72 4.08 13.96
CA LYS A 160 -9.24 3.25 15.03
C LYS A 160 -8.12 3.29 16.04
N LYS A 161 -8.37 3.92 17.19
CA LYS A 161 -7.51 3.76 18.36
C LYS A 161 -7.30 2.25 18.52
N THR A 162 -6.11 1.77 18.17
CA THR A 162 -5.70 0.39 18.39
C THR A 162 -5.40 0.31 19.87
N TYR A 163 -6.40 -0.14 20.63
CA TYR A 163 -6.22 -0.52 22.02
C TYR A 163 -5.51 -1.87 22.03
N ASN A 164 -4.42 -1.98 22.80
CA ASN A 164 -3.93 -3.31 23.15
C ASN A 164 -4.97 -4.02 24.05
N LYS A 165 -4.82 -5.32 24.29
CA LYS A 165 -5.74 -6.15 25.11
C LYS A 165 -5.99 -5.60 26.53
N ASN A 166 -5.24 -4.59 26.97
CA ASN A 166 -5.30 -3.98 28.30
C ASN A 166 -5.87 -2.55 28.31
N GLY A 167 -6.52 -2.10 27.23
CA GLY A 167 -7.27 -0.84 27.21
C GLY A 167 -6.40 0.43 27.27
N LYS A 168 -5.07 0.32 27.15
CA LYS A 168 -4.21 1.47 26.89
C LYS A 168 -4.15 1.70 25.38
N ILE A 169 -4.22 2.98 24.98
CA ILE A 169 -3.81 3.40 23.64
C ILE A 169 -2.44 2.77 23.39
N ALA A 170 -2.15 2.32 22.16
CA ALA A 170 -0.80 1.98 21.73
C ALA A 170 0.11 3.23 21.78
N ASP A 171 0.39 3.70 23.00
CA ASP A 171 1.18 4.87 23.37
C ASP A 171 2.61 4.76 22.83
N THR A 172 3.07 3.56 22.49
CA THR A 172 4.42 3.32 22.00
C THR A 172 4.64 3.80 20.57
N ILE A 173 3.59 3.93 19.74
CA ILE A 173 3.71 4.41 18.36
C ILE A 173 3.55 5.92 18.30
N TYR A 174 2.58 6.50 19.01
CA TYR A 174 2.37 7.96 19.02
C TYR A 174 3.45 8.73 19.77
N ARG A 175 3.96 8.22 20.91
CA ARG A 175 5.07 8.90 21.63
C ARG A 175 6.38 8.90 20.85
N ARG A 176 6.66 7.86 20.05
CA ARG A 176 7.85 7.86 19.18
C ARG A 176 7.75 8.86 18.02
N VAL A 177 6.55 9.19 17.55
CA VAL A 177 6.38 10.21 16.49
C VAL A 177 6.57 11.62 17.07
N GLU A 178 6.07 11.91 18.27
CA GLU A 178 6.28 13.21 18.93
C GLU A 178 7.69 13.38 19.50
N GLU A 179 8.33 12.33 20.03
CA GLU A 179 9.73 12.38 20.49
C GLU A 179 10.73 12.54 19.35
N VAL A 180 10.42 12.08 18.13
CA VAL A 180 11.29 12.26 16.95
C VAL A 180 11.03 13.58 16.24
N ALA A 181 9.80 14.11 16.28
CA ALA A 181 9.47 15.43 15.76
C ALA A 181 9.99 16.59 16.63
N SER A 182 10.42 16.31 17.87
CA SER A 182 10.97 17.31 18.81
C SER A 182 12.51 17.33 18.86
N ILE A 183 13.19 16.58 17.98
CA ILE A 183 14.66 16.59 17.81
C ILE A 183 15.06 17.25 16.45
N THR A 184 14.31 18.24 16.01
CA THR A 184 14.72 19.18 14.94
C THR A 184 15.10 20.52 15.51
#